data_AF-A0A1S3Y8W0-F1
#
_entry.id   AF-A0A1S3Y8W0-F1
#
_cell.length_a   1.000
_cell.length_b   1.000
_cell.length_c   1.000
_cell.angle_alpha   90.00
_cell.angle_beta   90.00
_cell.angle_gamma   90.00
#
_symmetry.space_group_name_H-M   'P 1'
#
loop_
_entity.id
_entity.type
_entity.pdbx_description
1 polymer ?
#
loop_
_entity_poly.entity_id
_entity_poly.type
_entity_poly.pdbx_seq_one_letter_code
_entity_poly.pdbx_strand_id
1 'polypeptide(L)'
;MATRGGEDEAKQMAADLSKTLKEGERLLAPTRRPDGTLRKPIRIRAGYVPQDEVAIYQSKGALWKKEMESLQDVPPGYDPVMEAKPKSKAAKRNERKKEKRQQAAVEKGKNPESGEISSAENSVGVPEQVESVMSQINNLAISANPVVPPSNSIESSVVGDIVQDIDKKIRALKKKVCPPVLPVQRHDIIQVL
;
A
#
# COMPACT_ATOMS: atom_id res chain seq x y z
N MET A 1 48.95 -15.50 25.72
CA MET A 1 48.86 -16.22 27.01
C MET A 1 47.51 -15.93 27.62
N ALA A 2 46.63 -16.93 27.75
CA ALA A 2 45.28 -16.76 28.29
C ALA A 2 45.30 -16.86 29.82
N THR A 3 44.84 -15.81 30.50
CA THR A 3 44.80 -15.73 31.96
C THR A 3 43.63 -16.54 32.51
N ARG A 4 43.89 -17.82 32.84
CA ARG A 4 42.93 -18.77 33.44
C ARG A 4 42.35 -18.27 34.78
N GLY A 5 43.08 -17.44 35.52
CA GLY A 5 42.64 -16.93 36.82
C GLY A 5 41.44 -15.98 36.79
N GLY A 6 41.22 -15.23 35.70
CA GLY A 6 40.10 -14.28 35.63
C GLY A 6 38.73 -14.96 35.49
N GLU A 7 38.68 -16.18 34.94
CA GLU A 7 37.42 -16.93 34.83
C GLU A 7 36.97 -17.51 36.16
N ASP A 8 37.92 -17.86 37.03
CA ASP A 8 37.63 -18.42 38.34
C ASP A 8 37.09 -17.33 39.29
N GLU A 9 37.67 -16.13 39.25
CA GLU A 9 37.15 -14.95 39.96
C GLU A 9 35.74 -14.56 39.48
N ALA A 10 35.51 -14.58 38.16
CA ALA A 10 34.20 -14.33 37.57
C ALA A 10 33.14 -15.32 38.07
N LYS A 11 33.48 -16.61 38.15
CA LYS A 11 32.59 -17.66 38.66
C LYS A 11 32.33 -17.50 40.15
N GLN A 12 33.34 -17.16 40.94
CA GLN A 12 33.20 -16.98 42.39
C GLN A 12 32.26 -15.81 42.72
N MET A 13 32.46 -14.67 42.07
CA MET A 13 31.60 -13.48 42.21
C MET A 13 30.15 -13.76 41.78
N ALA A 14 29.96 -14.52 40.71
CA ALA A 14 28.62 -14.92 40.27
C ALA A 14 27.96 -15.92 41.24
N ALA A 15 28.71 -16.89 41.75
CA ALA A 15 28.24 -17.91 42.68
C ALA A 15 27.83 -17.32 44.04
N ASP A 16 28.56 -16.32 44.53
CA ASP A 16 28.20 -15.66 45.79
C ASP A 16 26.91 -14.85 45.66
N LEU A 17 26.70 -14.19 44.52
CA LEU A 17 25.45 -13.48 44.26
C LEU A 17 24.29 -14.43 43.98
N SER A 18 24.52 -15.58 43.33
CA SER A 18 23.46 -16.55 43.03
C SER A 18 22.89 -17.20 44.28
N LYS A 19 23.69 -17.35 45.35
CA LYS A 19 23.21 -17.83 46.67
C LYS A 19 22.18 -16.90 47.31
N THR A 20 22.21 -15.62 46.97
CA THR A 20 21.32 -14.58 47.55
C THR A 20 20.10 -14.25 46.70
N LEU A 21 20.00 -14.78 45.48
CA LEU A 21 18.88 -14.50 44.59
C LEU A 21 17.58 -15.13 45.09
N LYS A 22 16.47 -14.45 44.84
CA LYS A 22 15.12 -14.98 45.03
C LYS A 22 14.65 -15.73 43.78
N GLU A 23 13.71 -16.65 43.94
CA GLU A 23 13.16 -17.45 42.84
C GLU A 23 12.65 -16.53 41.71
N GLY A 24 13.14 -16.77 40.50
CA GLY A 24 12.76 -16.01 39.30
C GLY A 24 13.67 -14.82 38.96
N GLU A 25 14.60 -14.42 39.83
CA GLU A 25 15.64 -13.44 39.50
C GLU A 25 16.71 -14.07 38.60
N ARG A 26 17.21 -13.32 37.61
CA ARG A 26 18.28 -13.76 36.69
C ARG A 26 19.56 -12.98 36.98
N LEU A 27 20.73 -13.59 36.74
CA LEU A 27 22.03 -12.94 36.84
C LEU A 27 22.74 -12.94 35.49
N LEU A 28 23.20 -11.77 35.07
CA LEU A 28 24.16 -11.65 33.98
C LEU A 28 25.57 -11.85 34.53
N ALA A 29 26.34 -12.71 33.86
CA ALA A 29 27.71 -13.01 34.24
C ALA A 29 28.60 -11.75 34.20
N PRO A 30 29.63 -11.66 35.07
CA PRO A 30 30.60 -10.58 35.01
C PRO A 30 31.35 -10.60 33.68
N THR A 31 31.46 -9.43 33.04
CA THR A 31 32.06 -9.28 31.69
C THR A 31 33.43 -8.62 31.77
N ARG A 32 34.33 -8.96 30.84
CA ARG A 32 35.69 -8.43 30.82
C ARG A 32 35.76 -7.09 30.08
N ARG A 33 36.42 -6.09 30.66
CA ARG A 33 36.79 -4.83 30.01
C ARG A 33 37.98 -5.05 29.05
N PRO A 34 38.22 -4.14 28.10
CA PRO A 34 39.39 -4.22 27.21
C PRO A 34 40.73 -4.12 27.97
N ASP A 35 40.77 -3.47 29.13
CA ASP A 35 41.92 -3.42 30.06
C ASP A 35 42.17 -4.75 30.80
N GLY A 36 41.25 -5.72 30.67
CA GLY A 36 41.32 -7.03 31.28
C GLY A 36 40.61 -7.17 32.62
N THR A 37 40.17 -6.07 33.25
CA THR A 37 39.43 -6.09 34.52
C THR A 37 37.99 -6.58 34.34
N LEU A 38 37.39 -7.18 35.38
CA LEU A 38 36.00 -7.63 35.33
C LEU A 38 35.03 -6.51 35.75
N ARG A 39 33.89 -6.47 35.07
CA ARG A 39 32.71 -5.72 35.49
C ARG A 39 31.96 -6.55 36.52
N LYS A 40 31.28 -5.88 37.45
CA LYS A 40 30.41 -6.57 38.41
C LYS A 40 29.27 -7.33 37.69
N PRO A 41 28.83 -8.48 38.21
CA PRO A 41 27.64 -9.17 37.72
C PRO A 41 26.39 -8.28 37.85
N ILE A 42 25.42 -8.44 36.95
CA ILE A 42 24.19 -7.62 36.92
C ILE A 42 22.99 -8.49 37.33
N ARG A 43 22.21 -8.03 38.32
CA ARG A 43 20.96 -8.69 38.73
C ARG A 43 19.79 -8.19 37.89
N ILE A 44 18.95 -9.11 37.43
CA ILE A 44 17.73 -8.86 36.67
C ILE A 44 16.55 -9.27 37.55
N ARG A 45 15.59 -8.35 37.72
CA ARG A 45 14.40 -8.57 38.55
C ARG A 45 13.52 -9.68 37.99
N ALA A 46 12.86 -10.43 38.87
CA ALA A 46 11.89 -11.44 38.48
C ALA A 46 10.78 -10.82 37.61
N GLY A 47 10.48 -11.48 36.48
CA GLY A 47 9.48 -11.02 35.51
C GLY A 47 9.89 -9.86 34.61
N TYR A 48 11.14 -9.40 34.65
CA TYR A 48 11.64 -8.42 33.67
C TYR A 48 11.85 -9.08 32.30
N VAL A 49 11.18 -8.53 31.28
CA VAL A 49 11.33 -8.94 29.88
C VAL A 49 12.07 -7.81 29.14
N PRO A 50 13.20 -8.10 28.46
CA PRO A 50 13.93 -7.09 27.71
C PRO A 50 13.11 -6.56 26.54
N GLN A 51 13.33 -5.28 26.20
CA GLN A 51 12.57 -4.58 25.15
C GLN A 51 12.65 -5.26 23.78
N ASP A 52 13.76 -5.97 23.50
CA ASP A 52 13.96 -6.71 22.25
C ASP A 52 12.96 -7.86 22.08
N GLU A 53 12.49 -8.45 23.18
CA GLU A 53 11.47 -9.51 23.19
C GLU A 53 10.05 -8.94 23.30
N VAL A 54 9.90 -7.68 23.72
CA VAL A 54 8.61 -6.99 23.78
C VAL A 54 8.16 -6.68 22.35
N ALA A 55 7.09 -7.33 21.92
CA ALA A 55 6.51 -7.10 20.60
C ALA A 55 6.19 -5.61 20.40
N ILE A 56 6.96 -4.96 19.51
CA ILE A 56 6.71 -3.58 19.11
C ILE A 56 5.37 -3.55 18.40
N TYR A 57 4.47 -2.66 18.82
CA TYR A 57 3.18 -2.50 18.17
C TYR A 57 3.37 -2.19 16.68
N GLN A 58 2.85 -3.06 15.83
CA GLN A 58 2.78 -2.84 14.39
C GLN A 58 1.33 -2.62 14.01
N SER A 59 1.03 -1.46 13.42
CA SER A 59 -0.31 -1.20 12.89
C SER A 59 -0.62 -2.17 11.75
N LYS A 60 -1.92 -2.46 11.54
CA LYS A 60 -2.35 -3.33 10.42
C LYS A 60 -1.80 -2.83 9.06
N GLY A 61 -1.74 -1.51 8.87
CA GLY A 61 -1.16 -0.92 7.66
C GLY A 61 0.35 -1.10 7.55
N ALA A 62 1.10 -1.09 8.65
CA ALA A 62 2.54 -1.37 8.65
C ALA A 62 2.83 -2.84 8.31
N LEU A 63 2.01 -3.76 8.82
CA LEU A 63 2.08 -5.18 8.46
C LEU A 63 1.76 -5.38 6.97
N TRP A 64 0.71 -4.75 6.45
CA TRP A 64 0.38 -4.82 5.02
C TRP A 64 1.47 -4.21 4.13
N LYS A 65 2.08 -3.09 4.53
CA LYS A 65 3.21 -2.51 3.79
C LYS A 65 4.40 -3.46 3.76
N LYS A 66 4.75 -4.07 4.90
CA LYS A 66 5.83 -5.06 4.98
C LYS A 66 5.53 -6.31 4.15
N GLU A 67 4.28 -6.77 4.14
CA GLU A 67 3.83 -7.89 3.30
C GLU A 67 3.91 -7.53 1.82
N MET A 68 3.43 -6.37 1.41
CA MET A 68 3.55 -5.88 0.04
C MET A 68 5.01 -5.71 -0.37
N GLU A 69 5.85 -5.11 0.47
CA GLU A 69 7.29 -4.97 0.21
C GLU A 69 7.99 -6.33 0.08
N SER A 70 7.60 -7.32 0.90
CA SER A 70 8.12 -8.68 0.77
C SER A 70 7.65 -9.42 -0.49
N LEU A 71 6.45 -9.11 -0.99
CA LEU A 71 5.93 -9.65 -2.24
C LEU A 71 6.45 -8.89 -3.47
N GLN A 72 6.82 -7.63 -3.26
CA GLN A 72 7.30 -6.69 -4.27
C GLN A 72 8.83 -6.58 -4.29
N ASP A 73 9.54 -7.42 -3.51
CA ASP A 73 10.99 -7.68 -3.64
C ASP A 73 11.35 -8.36 -4.98
N VAL A 74 10.35 -8.54 -5.82
CA VAL A 74 10.43 -8.86 -7.23
C VAL A 74 10.84 -7.58 -7.98
N PRO A 75 11.93 -7.61 -8.78
CA PRO A 75 12.43 -6.42 -9.46
C PRO A 75 11.33 -5.76 -10.31
N PRO A 76 11.24 -4.41 -10.33
CA PRO A 76 10.26 -3.69 -11.14
C PRO A 76 10.32 -4.17 -12.59
N GLY A 77 9.25 -4.78 -13.08
CA GLY A 77 9.18 -5.37 -14.43
C GLY A 77 9.19 -6.90 -14.49
N TYR A 78 9.33 -7.61 -13.37
CA TYR A 78 9.14 -9.06 -13.32
C TYR A 78 7.66 -9.38 -13.10
N ASP A 79 7.03 -9.94 -14.13
CA ASP A 79 5.72 -10.56 -14.06
C ASP A 79 5.91 -11.95 -13.44
N PRO A 80 5.44 -12.21 -12.20
CA PRO A 80 5.52 -13.55 -11.65
C PRO A 80 4.67 -14.45 -12.53
N VAL A 81 5.33 -15.29 -13.35
CA VAL A 81 4.70 -16.40 -14.04
C VAL A 81 3.88 -17.13 -12.99
N MET A 82 2.56 -16.96 -13.07
CA MET A 82 1.62 -17.60 -12.18
C MET A 82 1.68 -19.09 -12.48
N GLU A 83 2.65 -19.78 -11.87
CA GLU A 83 2.63 -21.22 -11.80
C GLU A 83 1.32 -21.61 -11.15
N ALA A 84 0.45 -22.17 -11.99
CA ALA A 84 -0.94 -22.41 -11.71
C ALA A 84 -1.02 -23.33 -10.49
N LYS A 85 -1.28 -22.74 -9.31
CA LYS A 85 -1.73 -23.47 -8.13
C LYS A 85 -2.77 -24.49 -8.61
N PRO A 86 -2.61 -25.79 -8.31
CA PRO A 86 -3.49 -26.82 -8.85
C PRO A 86 -4.93 -26.49 -8.45
N LYS A 87 -5.71 -26.03 -9.44
CA LYS A 87 -7.10 -25.63 -9.24
C LYS A 87 -7.88 -26.83 -8.70
N SER A 88 -8.49 -26.66 -7.52
CA SER A 88 -9.46 -27.62 -6.98
C SER A 88 -10.52 -27.99 -8.04
N LYS A 89 -10.99 -29.25 -8.04
CA LYS A 89 -12.04 -29.73 -8.97
C LYS A 89 -13.29 -28.83 -8.98
N ALA A 90 -13.57 -28.14 -7.88
CA ALA A 90 -14.67 -27.18 -7.77
C ALA A 90 -14.46 -25.91 -8.63
N ALA A 91 -13.23 -25.40 -8.72
CA ALA A 91 -12.89 -24.21 -9.50
C ALA A 91 -13.07 -24.46 -11.02
N LYS A 92 -12.67 -25.65 -11.50
CA LYS A 92 -12.83 -26.06 -12.91
C LYS A 92 -14.30 -26.17 -13.34
N ARG A 93 -15.21 -26.54 -12.41
CA ARG A 93 -16.66 -26.60 -12.68
C ARG A 93 -17.30 -25.21 -12.76
N ASN A 94 -16.84 -24.27 -11.94
CA ASN A 94 -17.35 -22.89 -11.92
C ASN A 94 -16.88 -22.07 -13.12
N GLU A 95 -15.65 -22.30 -13.60
CA GLU A 95 -15.10 -21.68 -14.81
C GLU A 95 -15.92 -22.08 -16.05
N ARG A 96 -16.23 -23.38 -16.23
CA ARG A 96 -17.09 -23.89 -17.31
C ARG A 96 -18.51 -23.33 -17.28
N LYS A 97 -19.07 -23.08 -16.08
CA LYS A 97 -20.40 -22.46 -15.94
C LYS A 97 -20.38 -20.96 -16.30
N LYS A 98 -19.28 -20.27 -16.01
CA LYS A 98 -19.10 -18.86 -16.33
C LYS A 98 -18.87 -18.66 -17.83
N GLU A 99 -18.11 -19.53 -18.50
CA GLU A 99 -17.93 -19.49 -19.95
C GLU A 99 -19.23 -19.78 -20.73
N LYS A 100 -20.01 -20.79 -20.33
CA LYS A 100 -21.29 -21.10 -21.01
C LYS A 100 -22.29 -19.93 -20.93
N ARG A 101 -22.26 -19.15 -19.84
CA ARG A 101 -23.08 -17.94 -19.68
C ARG A 101 -22.58 -16.78 -20.54
N GLN A 102 -21.27 -16.67 -20.75
CA GLN A 102 -20.68 -15.62 -21.59
C GLN A 102 -20.88 -15.91 -23.08
N GLN A 103 -20.74 -17.15 -23.53
CA GLN A 103 -21.02 -17.52 -24.93
C GLN A 103 -22.50 -17.29 -25.30
N ALA A 104 -23.43 -17.66 -24.42
CA ALA A 104 -24.86 -17.40 -24.63
C ALA A 104 -25.22 -15.90 -24.65
N ALA A 105 -24.42 -15.04 -24.01
CA ALA A 105 -24.61 -13.59 -24.05
C ALA A 105 -24.08 -12.95 -25.34
N VAL A 106 -23.03 -13.53 -25.93
CA VAL A 106 -22.45 -13.07 -27.20
C VAL A 106 -23.30 -13.50 -28.40
N GLU A 107 -23.86 -14.72 -28.37
CA GLU A 107 -24.66 -15.28 -29.48
C GLU A 107 -26.04 -14.59 -29.62
N LYS A 108 -26.62 -14.08 -28.54
CA LYS A 108 -27.85 -13.27 -28.58
C LYS A 108 -27.65 -11.85 -29.12
N GLY A 109 -26.42 -11.43 -29.40
CA GLY A 109 -26.08 -10.10 -29.92
C GLY A 109 -25.71 -10.05 -31.41
N LYS A 110 -25.77 -11.16 -32.15
CA LYS A 110 -25.33 -11.21 -33.56
C LYS A 110 -26.18 -12.12 -34.43
N ASN A 111 -27.13 -11.52 -35.17
CA ASN A 111 -27.47 -11.88 -36.55
C ASN A 111 -28.33 -10.75 -37.16
N PRO A 112 -28.28 -10.43 -38.47
CA PRO A 112 -27.49 -11.05 -39.55
C PRO A 112 -26.74 -10.09 -40.49
N GLU A 113 -25.70 -10.59 -41.15
CA GLU A 113 -25.39 -10.43 -42.60
C GLU A 113 -23.90 -10.75 -42.90
N SER A 114 -23.67 -11.55 -43.96
CA SER A 114 -22.45 -11.67 -44.77
C SER A 114 -21.14 -12.02 -44.04
N GLY A 115 -20.56 -13.20 -44.21
CA GLY A 115 -19.99 -13.63 -45.48
C GLY A 115 -18.53 -14.01 -45.20
N GLU A 116 -18.26 -15.30 -45.37
CA GLU A 116 -16.97 -15.99 -45.26
C GLU A 116 -15.87 -15.31 -46.10
N ILE A 117 -14.63 -15.19 -45.56
CA ILE A 117 -13.34 -15.43 -46.26
C ILE A 117 -12.19 -15.40 -45.23
N SER A 118 -11.25 -16.30 -45.52
CA SER A 118 -10.05 -16.80 -44.86
C SER A 118 -8.85 -15.85 -44.64
N SER A 119 -7.96 -16.30 -43.73
CA SER A 119 -6.48 -16.31 -43.79
C SER A 119 -5.65 -15.01 -43.95
N ALA A 120 -4.69 -14.94 -43.03
CA ALA A 120 -3.29 -14.52 -43.18
C ALA A 120 -2.91 -13.03 -43.34
N GLU A 121 -1.87 -12.67 -42.57
CA GLU A 121 -0.82 -11.66 -42.74
C GLU A 121 -1.15 -10.15 -42.92
N ASN A 122 -0.83 -9.41 -41.84
CA ASN A 122 0.05 -8.24 -41.79
C ASN A 122 0.13 -7.27 -43.02
N SER A 123 -0.45 -6.06 -42.90
CA SER A 123 0.20 -4.76 -43.20
C SER A 123 -0.81 -3.60 -43.26
N VAL A 124 -0.54 -2.57 -42.45
CA VAL A 124 -0.76 -1.11 -42.63
C VAL A 124 -1.86 -0.63 -43.59
N GLY A 125 -2.85 0.11 -43.07
CA GLY A 125 -3.56 1.13 -43.86
C GLY A 125 -4.90 1.72 -43.35
N VAL A 126 -4.85 2.88 -42.67
CA VAL A 126 -5.69 4.09 -42.97
C VAL A 126 -7.18 4.02 -42.45
N PRO A 127 -7.95 5.13 -42.29
CA PRO A 127 -7.83 6.25 -41.34
C PRO A 127 -9.22 6.70 -40.78
N GLU A 128 -10.25 5.86 -40.84
CA GLU A 128 -11.64 6.37 -40.92
C GLU A 128 -12.19 6.86 -39.57
N GLN A 129 -11.68 6.29 -38.48
CA GLN A 129 -12.14 6.60 -37.12
C GLN A 129 -11.60 7.95 -36.61
N VAL A 130 -10.42 8.38 -37.06
CA VAL A 130 -9.81 9.65 -36.61
C VAL A 130 -10.41 10.87 -37.30
N GLU A 131 -10.83 10.74 -38.56
CA GLU A 131 -11.54 11.81 -39.29
C GLU A 131 -12.95 12.05 -38.73
N SER A 132 -13.62 10.99 -38.26
CA SER A 132 -14.91 11.07 -37.57
C SER A 132 -14.81 11.87 -36.26
N VAL A 133 -13.78 11.59 -35.45
CA VAL A 133 -13.54 12.30 -34.18
C VAL A 133 -13.18 13.77 -34.41
N MET A 134 -12.37 14.08 -35.44
CA MET A 134 -11.97 15.45 -35.73
C MET A 134 -13.14 16.30 -36.23
N SER A 135 -14.04 15.72 -37.02
CA SER A 135 -15.28 16.36 -37.47
C SER A 135 -16.21 16.66 -36.29
N GLN A 136 -16.25 15.77 -35.29
CA GLN A 136 -17.10 15.93 -34.11
C GLN A 136 -16.61 17.06 -33.18
N ILE A 137 -15.31 17.33 -33.12
CA ILE A 137 -14.74 18.40 -32.30
C ILE A 137 -15.00 19.78 -32.92
N ASN A 138 -14.99 19.89 -34.24
CA ASN A 138 -15.19 21.17 -34.94
C ASN A 138 -16.64 21.70 -34.78
N ASN A 139 -17.61 20.80 -34.62
CA ASN A 139 -19.01 21.14 -34.41
C ASN A 139 -19.34 21.64 -32.98
N LEU A 140 -18.37 21.64 -32.05
CA LEU A 140 -18.54 22.12 -30.67
C LEU A 140 -18.29 23.63 -30.50
N ALA A 141 -18.30 24.40 -31.59
CA ALA A 141 -18.16 25.86 -31.54
C ALA A 141 -19.36 26.49 -30.79
N ILE A 142 -19.08 26.99 -29.58
CA ILE A 142 -20.05 27.62 -28.68
C ILE A 142 -20.52 28.94 -29.30
N SER A 143 -21.76 28.94 -29.78
CA SER A 143 -22.47 30.14 -30.22
C SER A 143 -22.67 31.07 -29.02
N ALA A 144 -21.87 32.13 -28.97
CA ALA A 144 -22.03 33.23 -28.04
C ALA A 144 -23.12 34.16 -28.57
N ASN A 145 -24.28 34.20 -27.92
CA ASN A 145 -25.07 35.43 -27.77
C ASN A 145 -25.98 35.37 -26.52
N PRO A 146 -26.24 36.52 -25.87
CA PRO A 146 -26.77 36.60 -24.50
C PRO A 146 -28.30 36.68 -24.46
N VAL A 147 -28.89 36.46 -23.26
CA VAL A 147 -30.09 37.14 -22.69
C VAL A 147 -31.05 36.21 -21.92
N VAL A 148 -31.08 36.43 -20.59
CA VAL A 148 -32.11 36.30 -19.51
C VAL A 148 -32.90 34.99 -19.23
N PRO A 149 -33.26 34.74 -17.95
CA PRO A 149 -33.90 33.51 -17.50
C PRO A 149 -35.45 33.61 -17.44
N PRO A 150 -36.17 32.49 -17.59
CA PRO A 150 -37.46 32.34 -16.95
C PRO A 150 -37.46 31.22 -15.90
N SER A 151 -37.89 31.58 -14.70
CA SER A 151 -38.41 30.67 -13.68
C SER A 151 -39.47 29.73 -14.25
N ASN A 152 -39.44 28.48 -13.82
CA ASN A 152 -40.55 27.66 -13.29
C ASN A 152 -40.12 26.18 -13.37
N SER A 153 -39.87 25.55 -12.22
CA SER A 153 -40.85 24.75 -11.48
C SER A 153 -40.89 23.31 -11.99
N ILE A 154 -40.49 22.40 -11.10
CA ILE A 154 -40.60 20.93 -11.17
C ILE A 154 -39.52 20.24 -12.02
N GLU A 155 -38.32 20.08 -11.42
CA GLU A 155 -37.40 18.93 -11.55
C GLU A 155 -36.08 19.24 -10.80
N SER A 156 -36.14 19.47 -9.47
CA SER A 156 -34.98 20.03 -8.74
C SER A 156 -34.27 19.09 -7.75
N SER A 157 -34.66 17.82 -7.64
CA SER A 157 -33.97 16.89 -6.71
C SER A 157 -32.81 16.16 -7.37
N VAL A 158 -33.01 15.58 -8.56
CA VAL A 158 -32.01 14.73 -9.23
C VAL A 158 -30.82 15.55 -9.72
N VAL A 159 -31.05 16.72 -10.34
CA VAL A 159 -29.98 17.60 -10.81
C VAL A 159 -29.24 18.24 -9.64
N GLY A 160 -29.94 18.59 -8.56
CA GLY A 160 -29.34 19.12 -7.34
C GLY A 160 -28.36 18.15 -6.68
N ASP A 161 -28.74 16.87 -6.59
CA ASP A 161 -27.85 15.83 -6.04
C ASP A 161 -26.62 15.59 -6.91
N ILE A 162 -26.77 15.61 -8.25
CA ILE A 162 -25.64 15.45 -9.18
C ILE A 162 -24.67 16.63 -9.06
N VAL A 163 -25.17 17.87 -9.01
CA VAL A 163 -24.34 19.08 -8.87
C VAL A 163 -23.59 19.05 -7.53
N GLN A 164 -24.26 18.65 -6.44
CA GLN A 164 -23.61 18.50 -5.14
C GLN A 164 -22.53 17.41 -5.11
N ASP A 165 -22.72 16.30 -5.83
CA ASP A 165 -21.72 15.24 -5.94
C ASP A 165 -20.48 15.69 -6.73
N ILE A 166 -20.69 16.49 -7.79
CA ILE A 166 -19.61 17.11 -8.57
C ILE A 166 -18.81 18.10 -7.71
N ASP A 167 -19.48 18.97 -6.94
CA ASP A 167 -18.80 19.92 -6.04
C ASP A 167 -17.98 19.22 -4.95
N LYS A 168 -18.50 18.11 -4.41
CA LYS A 168 -17.77 17.27 -3.44
C LYS A 168 -16.51 16.68 -4.08
N LYS A 169 -16.60 16.17 -5.32
CA LYS A 169 -15.44 15.67 -6.08
C LYS A 169 -14.42 16.76 -6.38
N ILE A 170 -14.86 17.94 -6.81
CA ILE A 170 -13.98 19.10 -7.06
C ILE A 170 -13.25 19.51 -5.78
N ARG A 171 -13.96 19.57 -4.65
CA ARG A 171 -13.37 19.91 -3.34
C ARG A 171 -12.34 18.88 -2.90
N ALA A 172 -12.65 17.59 -3.05
CA ALA A 172 -11.73 16.50 -2.73
C ALA A 172 -10.46 16.56 -3.59
N LEU A 173 -10.60 16.81 -4.90
CA LEU A 173 -9.48 16.93 -5.81
C LEU A 173 -8.62 18.15 -5.46
N LYS A 174 -9.23 19.32 -5.22
CA LYS A 174 -8.54 20.56 -4.82
C LYS A 174 -7.72 20.40 -3.54
N LYS A 175 -8.18 19.59 -2.57
CA LYS A 175 -7.41 19.27 -1.37
C LYS A 175 -6.20 18.37 -1.62
N LYS A 176 -6.23 17.55 -2.67
CA LYS A 176 -5.09 16.71 -3.09
C LYS A 176 -4.01 17.54 -3.81
N VAL A 177 -4.41 18.49 -4.65
CA VAL A 177 -3.46 19.29 -5.46
C VAL A 177 -2.96 20.56 -4.75
N CYS A 178 -3.73 21.08 -3.79
CA CYS A 178 -3.37 22.28 -3.02
C CYS A 178 -3.47 21.96 -1.52
N PRO A 179 -2.50 21.21 -0.96
CA PRO A 179 -2.40 21.03 0.48
C PRO A 179 -2.22 22.40 1.14
N PRO A 180 -2.81 22.63 2.33
CA PRO A 180 -2.64 23.90 3.03
C PRO A 180 -1.15 24.14 3.25
N VAL A 181 -0.66 25.27 2.74
CA VAL A 181 0.69 25.76 3.01
C VAL A 181 0.79 25.88 4.53
N LEU A 182 1.67 25.09 5.15
CA LEU A 182 1.94 25.19 6.58
C LEU A 182 2.35 26.63 6.88
N PRO A 183 1.84 27.25 7.96
CA PRO A 183 2.28 28.57 8.33
C PRO A 183 3.80 28.51 8.54
N VAL A 184 4.53 29.23 7.69
CA VAL A 184 5.95 29.48 7.88
C VAL A 184 6.08 30.13 9.25
N GLN A 185 6.68 29.43 10.22
CA GLN A 185 7.03 30.04 11.49
C GLN A 185 8.00 31.18 11.17
N ARG A 186 7.48 32.41 11.19
CA ARG A 186 8.31 33.60 11.17
C ARG A 186 8.98 33.62 12.54
N HIS A 187 10.26 33.25 12.56
CA HIS A 187 11.09 33.55 13.71
C HIS A 187 11.30 35.06 13.70
N ASP A 188 10.53 35.76 14.53
CA ASP A 188 10.78 37.17 14.81
C ASP A 188 12.15 37.25 15.51
N ILE A 189 13.15 37.69 14.76
CA ILE A 189 14.47 38.05 15.27
C ILE A 189 14.25 39.32 16.10
N ILE A 190 14.12 39.16 17.42
CA ILE A 190 14.19 40.27 18.36
C ILE A 190 15.62 40.81 18.31
N GLN A 191 15.79 41.90 17.57
CA GLN A 191 17.00 42.69 17.54
C GLN A 191 17.01 43.54 18.82
N VAL A 192 17.83 43.12 19.79
CA VAL A 192 18.11 43.88 21.01
C VAL A 192 18.96 45.09 20.62
N LEU A 193 18.46 46.29 20.92
CA LEU A 193 19.21 47.54 21.02
C LEU A 193 19.41 47.88 22.49
#